data_AF-A0A2E8WTH3-F1
#
_entry.id   AF-A0A2E8WTH3-F1
#
_cell.length_a   1.000
_cell.length_b   1.000
_cell.length_c   1.000
_cell.angle_alpha   90.00
_cell.angle_beta   90.00
_cell.angle_gamma   90.00
#
_symmetry.space_group_name_H-M   'P 1'
#
loop_
_entity.id
_entity.type
_entity.pdbx_description
1 polymer ?
#
loop_
_entity_poly.entity_id
_entity_poly.type
_entity_poly.pdbx_seq_one_letter_code
_entity_poly.pdbx_strand_id
1 'polypeptide(L)'
;MTYKESNSNKDKLQESLDNLYDIFKDISAHADELSKSRCPYKNAQNLCTATFYCKNQKYTEKHTEIPVCAGSHKLDYRPAWQVDKPIKKNEQL
;
A
#
# COMPACT_ATOMS: atom_id res chain seq x y z
N MET A 1 -22.21 21.99 40.61
CA MET A 1 -20.85 22.21 40.07
C MET A 1 -20.45 21.07 39.12
N THR A 2 -21.16 20.85 38.01
CA THR A 2 -20.97 19.67 37.13
C THR A 2 -20.54 20.01 35.69
N TYR A 3 -20.49 21.30 35.33
CA TYR A 3 -20.20 21.74 33.96
C TYR A 3 -18.72 21.70 33.56
N LYS A 4 -17.78 21.65 34.51
CA LYS A 4 -16.33 21.70 34.24
C LYS A 4 -15.73 20.32 33.89
N GLU A 5 -16.24 19.24 34.48
CA GLU A 5 -15.76 17.87 34.23
C GLU A 5 -16.24 17.32 32.88
N SER A 6 -17.45 17.66 32.43
CA SER A 6 -17.97 17.20 31.14
C SER A 6 -17.24 17.80 29.94
N ASN A 7 -16.74 19.04 30.08
CA ASN A 7 -15.87 19.65 29.06
C ASN A 7 -14.48 19.03 29.08
N SER A 8 -13.87 18.86 30.27
CA SER A 8 -12.53 18.25 30.38
C SER A 8 -12.45 16.84 29.79
N ASN A 9 -13.50 16.02 29.94
CA ASN A 9 -13.55 14.69 29.33
C ASN A 9 -13.77 14.73 27.82
N LYS A 10 -14.52 15.71 27.31
CA LYS A 10 -14.66 15.92 25.86
C LYS A 10 -13.35 16.40 25.24
N ASP A 11 -12.64 17.30 25.91
CA ASP A 11 -11.36 17.83 25.45
C ASP A 11 -10.30 16.72 25.39
N LYS A 12 -10.23 15.86 26.41
CA LYS A 12 -9.34 14.67 26.40
C LYS A 12 -9.70 13.65 25.32
N LEU A 13 -10.99 13.46 25.07
CA LEU A 13 -11.46 12.59 24.00
C LEU A 13 -11.05 13.17 22.63
N GLN A 14 -11.25 14.46 22.43
CA GLN A 14 -10.85 15.14 21.20
C GLN A 14 -9.35 15.05 20.98
N GLU A 15 -8.54 15.30 22.01
CA GLU A 15 -7.09 15.15 21.95
C GLU A 15 -6.66 13.72 21.57
N SER A 16 -7.35 12.71 22.10
CA SER A 16 -7.09 11.31 21.74
C SER A 16 -7.48 11.01 20.29
N LEU A 17 -8.58 11.58 19.80
CA LEU A 17 -9.03 11.42 18.41
C LEU A 17 -8.11 12.16 17.43
N ASP A 18 -7.64 13.35 17.78
CA ASP A 18 -6.69 14.12 16.98
C ASP A 18 -5.36 13.38 16.86
N ASN A 19 -4.85 12.82 17.96
CA ASN A 19 -3.65 11.98 17.94
C ASN A 19 -3.83 10.72 17.06
N LEU A 20 -4.95 10.02 17.19
CA LEU A 20 -5.25 8.88 16.31
C LEU A 20 -5.32 9.32 14.85
N TYR A 21 -5.98 10.43 14.56
CA TYR A 21 -6.09 10.97 13.21
C TYR A 21 -4.71 11.25 12.62
N ASP A 22 -3.81 11.90 13.36
CA ASP A 22 -2.46 12.20 12.89
C ASP A 22 -1.65 10.92 12.62
N ILE A 23 -1.73 9.92 13.51
CA ILE A 23 -1.08 8.61 13.30
C ILE A 23 -1.60 7.95 12.02
N PHE A 24 -2.92 7.87 11.84
CA PHE A 24 -3.51 7.21 10.68
C PHE A 24 -3.25 7.99 9.38
N LYS A 25 -3.22 9.32 9.44
CA LYS A 25 -2.89 10.18 8.30
C LYS A 25 -1.46 9.91 7.82
N ASP A 26 -0.50 9.83 8.73
CA ASP A 26 0.90 9.55 8.37
C ASP A 26 1.09 8.14 7.82
N ILE A 27 0.41 7.14 8.40
CA ILE A 27 0.39 5.76 7.90
C ILE A 27 -0.18 5.73 6.47
N SER A 28 -1.30 6.39 6.23
CA SER A 28 -1.96 6.44 4.92
C SER A 28 -1.04 7.08 3.88
N ALA A 29 -0.41 8.21 4.19
CA ALA A 29 0.52 8.89 3.28
C ALA A 29 1.73 8.01 2.93
N HIS A 30 2.29 7.27 3.90
CA HIS A 30 3.38 6.32 3.66
C HIS A 30 2.93 5.13 2.81
N ALA A 31 1.74 4.58 3.07
CA ALA A 31 1.20 3.47 2.29
C ALA A 31 0.96 3.87 0.82
N ASP A 32 0.47 5.09 0.58
CA ASP A 32 0.26 5.67 -0.76
C ASP A 32 1.57 5.93 -1.50
N GLU A 33 2.65 6.30 -0.79
CA GLU A 33 3.97 6.39 -1.40
C GLU A 33 4.47 4.99 -1.82
N LEU A 34 4.46 4.05 -0.86
CA LEU A 34 5.04 2.72 -1.07
C LEU A 34 4.28 1.93 -2.13
N SER A 35 2.96 2.10 -2.24
CA SER A 35 2.12 1.42 -3.24
C SER A 35 2.51 1.77 -4.69
N LYS A 36 3.20 2.89 -4.92
CA LYS A 36 3.68 3.30 -6.26
C LYS A 36 4.82 2.44 -6.78
N SER A 37 5.62 1.86 -5.89
CA SER A 37 6.82 1.09 -6.26
C SER A 37 6.77 -0.37 -5.79
N ARG A 38 5.99 -0.66 -4.74
CA ARG A 38 5.85 -2.01 -4.20
C ARG A 38 5.07 -2.90 -5.16
N CYS A 39 5.63 -4.07 -5.44
CA CYS A 39 4.92 -5.14 -6.14
C CYS A 39 3.71 -5.62 -5.33
N PRO A 40 2.46 -5.53 -5.85
CA PRO A 40 1.27 -5.97 -5.13
C PRO A 40 1.26 -7.50 -4.92
N TYR A 41 2.00 -8.24 -5.76
CA TYR A 41 2.13 -9.69 -5.66
C TYR A 41 3.33 -10.15 -4.83
N LYS A 42 4.01 -9.25 -4.11
CA LYS A 42 5.13 -9.61 -3.23
C LYS A 42 4.64 -9.68 -1.77
N ASN A 43 4.61 -10.90 -1.23
CA ASN A 43 4.19 -11.13 0.15
C ASN A 43 5.26 -10.69 1.17
N ALA A 44 4.94 -10.80 2.46
CA ALA A 44 5.83 -10.43 3.55
C ALA A 44 7.15 -11.22 3.57
N GLN A 45 7.15 -12.46 3.06
CA GLN A 45 8.33 -13.33 2.94
C GLN A 45 9.15 -13.07 1.65
N ASN A 46 8.86 -12.00 0.90
CA ASN A 46 9.47 -11.68 -0.40
C ASN A 46 9.16 -12.69 -1.54
N LEU A 47 8.17 -13.57 -1.34
CA LEU A 47 7.69 -14.49 -2.36
C LEU A 47 6.69 -13.81 -3.30
N CYS A 48 6.71 -14.24 -4.55
CA CYS A 48 5.82 -13.77 -5.60
C CYS A 48 4.56 -14.64 -5.65
N THR A 49 3.39 -14.01 -5.51
CA THR A 49 2.07 -14.65 -5.53
C THR A 49 1.33 -14.47 -6.85
N ALA A 50 1.97 -13.88 -7.87
CA ALA A 50 1.36 -13.69 -9.18
C ALA A 50 1.09 -15.05 -9.84
N THR A 51 -0.13 -15.26 -10.33
CA THR A 51 -0.56 -16.48 -11.04
C THR A 51 -0.42 -16.36 -12.56
N PHE A 52 0.08 -15.21 -13.04
CA PHE A 52 0.34 -14.91 -14.44
C PHE A 52 1.83 -14.75 -14.70
N TYR A 53 2.22 -14.78 -15.98
CA TYR A 53 3.61 -14.61 -16.38
C TYR A 53 4.17 -13.25 -15.93
N CYS A 54 5.21 -13.28 -15.09
CA CYS A 54 5.90 -12.08 -14.63
C CYS A 54 7.42 -12.25 -14.79
N LYS A 55 8.05 -11.36 -15.54
CA LYS A 55 9.52 -11.36 -15.78
C LYS A 55 10.38 -11.26 -14.50
N ASN A 56 9.77 -10.89 -13.38
CA ASN A 56 10.45 -10.75 -12.09
C ASN A 56 10.28 -11.98 -11.17
N GLN A 57 9.51 -13.01 -11.59
CA GLN A 57 9.44 -14.30 -10.90
C GLN A 57 10.75 -15.06 -11.11
N LYS A 58 11.40 -15.46 -10.01
CA LYS A 58 12.59 -16.32 -10.06
C LYS A 58 12.44 -17.48 -9.08
N TYR A 59 12.54 -18.70 -9.57
CA TYR A 59 12.72 -19.87 -8.71
C TYR A 59 14.17 -19.93 -8.23
N THR A 60 14.35 -20.35 -6.99
CA THR A 60 15.69 -20.53 -6.39
C THR A 60 15.74 -21.89 -5.71
N GLU A 61 16.93 -22.40 -5.42
CA GLU A 61 17.09 -23.70 -4.74
C GLU A 61 16.35 -23.77 -3.39
N LYS A 62 16.22 -22.63 -2.70
CA LYS A 62 15.50 -22.52 -1.42
C LYS A 62 13.99 -22.37 -1.56
N HIS A 63 13.52 -22.01 -2.75
CA HIS A 63 12.12 -21.69 -3.04
C HIS A 63 11.72 -22.34 -4.37
N THR A 64 11.48 -23.65 -4.28
CA THR A 64 11.11 -24.51 -5.41
C THR A 64 9.62 -24.46 -5.72
N GLU A 65 8.77 -24.23 -4.72
CA GLU A 65 7.31 -24.23 -4.86
C GLU A 65 6.74 -22.85 -5.22
N ILE A 66 7.26 -21.78 -4.61
CA ILE A 66 6.78 -20.40 -4.83
C ILE A 66 7.97 -19.53 -5.22
N PRO A 67 7.96 -18.85 -6.39
CA PRO A 67 9.11 -18.07 -6.85
C PRO A 67 9.31 -16.82 -5.98
N VAL A 68 10.55 -16.34 -5.87
CA VAL A 68 10.86 -15.04 -5.25
C VAL A 68 10.61 -13.90 -6.24
N CYS A 69 10.30 -12.70 -5.73
CA CYS A 69 10.21 -11.49 -6.55
C CYS A 69 11.57 -10.79 -6.65
N ALA A 70 12.25 -10.92 -7.78
CA ALA A 70 13.60 -10.37 -8.00
C ALA A 70 13.63 -8.88 -8.40
N GLY A 71 12.47 -8.25 -8.61
CA GLY A 71 12.38 -6.93 -9.26
C GLY A 71 11.70 -5.83 -8.47
N SER A 72 11.28 -6.04 -7.22
CA SER A 72 10.35 -5.10 -6.54
C SER A 72 10.88 -3.68 -6.38
N HIS A 73 12.19 -3.46 -6.41
CA HIS A 73 12.83 -2.15 -6.27
C HIS A 73 12.98 -1.40 -7.61
N LYS A 74 12.54 -2.00 -8.72
CA LYS A 74 12.65 -1.43 -10.09
C LYS A 74 11.29 -1.33 -10.80
N LEU A 75 10.19 -1.57 -10.10
CA LEU A 75 8.85 -1.55 -10.68
C LEU A 75 8.19 -0.21 -10.37
N ASP A 76 7.69 0.43 -11.41
CA ASP A 76 6.85 1.61 -11.32
C ASP A 76 5.40 1.20 -11.61
N TYR A 77 4.56 1.18 -10.57
CA TYR A 77 3.16 0.80 -10.66
C TYR A 77 2.23 1.98 -10.95
N ARG A 78 2.75 3.22 -11.04
CA ARG A 78 1.93 4.40 -11.35
C ARG A 78 1.03 4.22 -12.58
N PRO A 79 1.48 3.58 -13.69
CA PRO A 79 0.60 3.34 -14.85
C PRO A 79 -0.62 2.49 -14.51
N ALA A 80 -0.50 1.50 -13.62
CA ALA A 80 -1.61 0.63 -13.21
C ALA A 80 -2.68 1.35 -12.36
N TRP A 81 -2.33 2.50 -11.76
CA TRP A 81 -3.27 3.36 -11.01
C TRP A 81 -3.81 4.53 -11.85
N GLN A 82 -3.21 4.80 -13.01
CA GLN A 82 -3.64 5.86 -13.95
C GLN A 82 -4.69 5.37 -14.96
N VAL A 83 -5.00 4.06 -14.98
CA VAL A 83 -5.99 3.44 -15.89
C VAL A 83 -7.46 3.73 -15.55
N ASP A 84 -7.76 4.51 -14.51
CA ASP A 84 -9.11 5.01 -14.27
C ASP A 84 -9.59 5.98 -15.38
N LYS A 85 -8.71 6.33 -16.32
CA LYS A 85 -9.11 6.97 -17.57
C LYS A 85 -9.57 5.88 -18.55
N PRO A 86 -10.82 5.95 -19.07
CA PRO A 86 -11.33 4.95 -20.00
C PRO A 86 -10.39 4.83 -21.21
N ILE A 87 -10.02 3.59 -21.56
CA ILE A 87 -9.21 3.29 -22.74
C ILE A 87 -9.96 3.82 -23.97
N LYS A 88 -9.44 4.88 -24.60
CA LYS A 88 -9.94 5.33 -25.90
C LYS A 88 -9.50 4.30 -26.93
N LYS A 89 -10.47 3.72 -27.63
CA LYS A 89 -10.35 2.49 -28.44
C LYS A 89 -9.27 2.53 -29.56
N ASN A 90 -8.62 3.66 -29.82
CA ASN A 90 -7.80 3.90 -31.01
C ASN A 90 -6.40 4.49 -30.73
N GLU A 91 -5.86 4.36 -29.51
CA GLU A 91 -4.49 4.79 -29.20
C GLU A 91 -3.66 3.56 -28.83
N GLN A 92 -3.33 2.76 -29.85
CA GLN A 92 -2.38 1.64 -29.73
C GLN A 92 -1.00 2.13 -30.17
N LEU A 93 -0.04 2.04 -29.24
CA LEU A 93 1.41 1.99 -29.51
C LEU A 93 1.82 0.55 -29.79
#